data_AF-A0A937PL19-F1
#
_entry.id   AF-A0A937PL19-F1
#
_cell.length_a   1.000
_cell.length_b   1.000
_cell.length_c   1.000
_cell.angle_alpha   90.00
_cell.angle_beta   90.00
_cell.angle_gamma   90.00
#
_symmetry.space_group_name_H-M   'P 1'
#
loop_
_entity.id
_entity.type
_entity.pdbx_description
1 polymer ?
#
loop_
_entity_poly.entity_id
_entity_poly.type
_entity_poly.pdbx_seq_one_letter_code
_entity_poly.pdbx_strand_id
1 'polypeptide(L)'
;RDYDGKAQVVLLRPADGMGFYHVRPLAPRKAPPVIPSRLPPDPGQWAVVMVQDVYNGLAPYVERGEIKRLCVINEIEKAQRVPLCDTVPTGRGYAANSAFGFQFPLVSCGATYAAKKIWGYVPVDGDGSAHFKVPTGRPIYFAAIDAKGRAVQRMRTFTHFMPGEIQSCVGCHADRNYATGQVGARPAAALRDPVEITPPEWGTENFSYWKVVQPVLDKHCVKCHNAREHPKGIDLSGDRTDFFSVSYDVLTRTGTTWAAHPERHGAGQPATPYVSWISTANGSESNIRQIKPYQWGSPASKLADQVLAGHPDKEGKARVRLSDAERLRIFAWIDLNIPYYGEAKTNYPKRMGCRRMLPPDLAEVVRDVAERRCASCHAGGKVPQTFYTRVTNVEDNAVLLAPLAKAAGGTEACGRAVFKTKDDPDYKAIRKVFDPITAMLKATPRMDMPGGPAAWNK
;
A
#
# COMPACT_ATOMS: atom_id res chain seq x y z
N ARG A 1 -45.15 34.50 -8.93
CA ARG A 1 -45.33 35.95 -8.73
C ARG A 1 -45.05 36.23 -7.26
N ASP A 2 -44.67 37.44 -6.87
CA ASP A 2 -44.74 37.81 -5.45
C ASP A 2 -46.20 37.80 -4.97
N TYR A 3 -46.41 37.83 -3.65
CA TYR A 3 -47.74 37.72 -3.03
C TYR A 3 -48.67 38.88 -3.39
N ASP A 4 -48.11 40.04 -3.76
CA ASP A 4 -48.85 41.22 -4.22
C ASP A 4 -49.14 41.22 -5.73
N GLY A 5 -48.68 40.21 -6.48
CA GLY A 5 -48.91 40.08 -7.92
C GLY A 5 -48.19 41.10 -8.80
N LYS A 6 -47.20 41.83 -8.28
CA LYS A 6 -46.47 42.92 -8.96
C LYS A 6 -45.28 42.43 -9.78
N ALA A 7 -44.67 41.30 -9.41
CA ALA A 7 -43.54 40.73 -10.13
C ALA A 7 -43.79 39.26 -10.48
N GLN A 8 -43.43 38.85 -11.70
CA GLN A 8 -43.44 37.45 -12.13
C GLN A 8 -42.03 36.96 -12.38
N VAL A 9 -41.59 35.96 -11.60
CA VAL A 9 -40.40 35.18 -11.96
C VAL A 9 -40.79 34.23 -13.08
N VAL A 10 -40.12 34.34 -14.22
CA VAL A 10 -40.26 33.41 -15.34
C VAL A 10 -39.03 32.49 -15.35
N LEU A 11 -39.26 31.19 -15.23
CA LEU A 11 -38.21 30.22 -15.49
C LEU A 11 -38.04 30.10 -17.00
N LEU A 12 -36.88 30.56 -17.51
CA LEU A 12 -36.51 30.34 -18.90
C LEU A 12 -36.36 28.84 -19.12
N ARG A 13 -37.13 28.30 -20.07
CA ARG A 13 -37.02 26.90 -20.50
C ARG A 13 -36.26 26.85 -21.82
N PRO A 14 -35.45 25.79 -22.05
CA PRO A 14 -34.83 25.57 -23.34
C PRO A 14 -35.87 25.59 -24.47
N ALA A 15 -35.58 26.29 -25.56
CA ALA A 15 -36.47 26.32 -26.72
C ALA A 15 -36.35 25.03 -27.57
N ASP A 16 -35.23 24.30 -27.44
CA ASP A 16 -34.81 23.21 -28.34
C ASP A 16 -34.34 21.94 -27.60
N GLY A 17 -34.65 21.82 -26.30
CA GLY A 17 -34.24 20.68 -25.47
C GLY A 17 -32.84 20.78 -24.86
N MET A 18 -32.08 21.86 -25.09
CA MET A 18 -30.76 22.09 -24.48
C MET A 18 -30.84 22.74 -23.09
N GLY A 19 -30.39 22.08 -22.04
CA GLY A 19 -30.42 22.64 -20.67
C GLY A 19 -29.61 23.94 -20.49
N PHE A 20 -30.14 24.89 -19.71
CA PHE A 20 -29.39 26.07 -19.28
C PHE A 20 -28.54 25.78 -18.04
N TYR A 21 -27.22 25.84 -18.17
CA TYR A 21 -26.27 25.66 -17.07
C TYR A 21 -25.40 26.91 -16.90
N HIS A 22 -24.90 27.16 -15.68
CA HIS A 22 -23.97 28.25 -15.36
C HIS A 22 -24.43 29.65 -15.82
N VAL A 23 -25.70 30.01 -15.62
CA VAL A 23 -26.21 31.35 -15.95
C VAL A 23 -25.37 32.41 -15.23
N ARG A 24 -24.79 33.35 -15.99
CA ARG A 24 -24.00 34.48 -15.48
C ARG A 24 -24.65 35.79 -15.90
N PRO A 25 -25.45 36.42 -15.02
CA PRO A 25 -26.00 37.74 -15.29
C PRO A 25 -24.90 38.76 -15.58
N LEU A 26 -25.10 39.58 -16.60
CA LEU A 26 -24.25 40.74 -16.89
C LEU A 26 -24.67 41.88 -15.96
N ALA A 27 -23.94 42.03 -14.86
CA ALA A 27 -24.16 43.07 -13.86
C ALA A 27 -22.81 43.54 -13.30
N PRO A 28 -22.68 44.82 -12.90
CA PRO A 28 -21.51 45.31 -12.16
C PRO A 28 -21.26 44.48 -10.90
N ARG A 29 -19.99 44.19 -10.58
CA ARG A 29 -19.59 43.52 -9.33
C ARG A 29 -18.45 44.26 -8.68
N LYS A 30 -18.47 44.34 -7.34
CA LYS A 30 -17.33 44.86 -6.57
C LYS A 30 -16.12 43.95 -6.77
N ALA A 31 -14.99 44.52 -7.15
CA ALA A 31 -13.74 43.77 -7.25
C ALA A 31 -13.35 43.20 -5.87
N PRO A 32 -12.99 41.91 -5.77
CA PRO A 32 -12.50 41.34 -4.52
C PRO A 32 -11.16 42.01 -4.11
N PRO A 33 -10.85 42.07 -2.81
CA PRO A 33 -9.57 42.62 -2.35
C PRO A 33 -8.40 41.77 -2.87
N VAL A 34 -7.32 42.43 -3.26
CA VAL A 34 -6.06 41.77 -3.65
C VAL A 34 -5.22 41.58 -2.39
N ILE A 35 -4.88 40.32 -2.07
CA ILE A 35 -4.00 39.99 -0.95
C ILE A 35 -2.56 39.95 -1.48
N PRO A 36 -1.61 40.74 -0.94
CA PRO A 36 -0.23 40.71 -1.39
C PRO A 36 0.46 39.39 -1.02
N SER A 37 1.41 38.96 -1.86
CA SER A 37 2.26 37.80 -1.56
C SER A 37 3.09 38.05 -0.30
N ARG A 38 3.20 37.03 0.55
CA ARG A 38 4.11 37.02 1.71
C ARG A 38 5.36 36.17 1.46
N LEU A 39 5.52 35.64 0.25
CA LEU A 39 6.68 34.84 -0.12
C LEU A 39 7.90 35.73 -0.32
N PRO A 40 9.10 35.26 0.06
CA PRO A 40 10.34 35.98 -0.23
C PRO A 40 10.61 36.05 -1.75
N PRO A 41 11.34 37.08 -2.23
CA PRO A 41 11.63 37.26 -3.66
C PRO A 41 12.42 36.10 -4.30
N ASP A 42 13.32 35.47 -3.56
CA ASP A 42 14.05 34.26 -3.95
C ASP A 42 13.74 33.12 -2.95
N PRO A 43 12.68 32.35 -3.19
CA PRO A 43 12.16 31.43 -2.19
C PRO A 43 12.88 30.07 -2.12
N GLY A 44 13.86 29.81 -2.98
CA GLY A 44 14.52 28.50 -3.06
C GLY A 44 13.54 27.36 -3.40
N GLN A 45 13.70 26.20 -2.76
CA GLN A 45 12.92 24.97 -3.04
C GLN A 45 12.26 24.34 -1.79
N TRP A 46 12.33 25.04 -0.65
CA TRP A 46 11.90 24.52 0.64
C TRP A 46 10.87 25.44 1.26
N ALA A 47 9.96 24.85 2.02
CA ALA A 47 9.09 25.56 2.95
C ALA A 47 9.50 25.22 4.38
N VAL A 48 9.08 26.04 5.33
CA VAL A 48 9.30 25.85 6.76
C VAL A 48 7.99 25.55 7.45
N VAL A 49 7.98 24.49 8.25
CA VAL A 49 6.82 24.03 9.02
C VAL A 49 7.10 24.14 10.51
N MET A 50 6.17 24.76 11.24
CA MET A 50 6.15 24.83 12.70
C MET A 50 4.95 24.07 13.24
N VAL A 51 5.19 22.96 13.94
CA VAL A 51 4.16 22.29 14.76
C VAL A 51 4.31 22.82 16.19
N GLN A 52 3.27 23.48 16.70
CA GLN A 52 3.33 24.11 18.03
C GLN A 52 3.31 23.09 19.16
N ASP A 53 2.36 22.16 19.16
CA ASP A 53 2.34 21.01 20.06
C ASP A 53 1.66 19.83 19.37
N VAL A 54 2.41 18.76 19.08
CA VAL A 54 1.89 17.55 18.44
C VAL A 54 0.73 16.91 19.22
N TYR A 55 0.65 17.12 20.54
CA TYR A 55 -0.36 16.53 21.41
C TYR A 55 -1.72 17.21 21.33
N ASN A 56 -1.79 18.43 20.78
CA ASN A 56 -3.05 19.09 20.45
C ASN A 56 -3.75 18.31 19.32
N GLY A 57 -4.75 17.51 19.68
CA GLY A 57 -5.47 16.60 18.77
C GLY A 57 -5.15 15.11 18.98
N LEU A 58 -4.11 14.79 19.75
CA LEU A 58 -3.77 13.40 20.12
C LEU A 58 -4.19 13.03 21.55
N ALA A 59 -4.26 14.01 22.46
CA ALA A 59 -4.77 13.81 23.80
C ALA A 59 -6.27 13.43 23.79
N PRO A 60 -6.75 12.62 24.76
CA PRO A 60 -5.99 12.00 25.85
C PRO A 60 -5.35 10.65 25.47
N TYR A 61 -5.37 10.26 24.19
CA TYR A 61 -5.01 8.90 23.78
C TYR A 61 -3.51 8.64 23.71
N VAL A 62 -2.72 9.69 23.57
CA VAL A 62 -1.26 9.62 23.43
C VAL A 62 -0.64 10.44 24.55
N GLU A 63 0.25 9.83 25.32
CA GLU A 63 0.89 10.49 26.45
C GLU A 63 1.99 11.45 25.98
N ARG A 64 2.14 12.55 26.72
CA ARG A 64 3.16 13.54 26.43
C ARG A 64 4.55 12.92 26.56
N GLY A 65 5.43 13.23 25.61
CA GLY A 65 6.74 12.60 25.47
C GLY A 65 6.75 11.29 24.68
N GLU A 66 5.61 10.66 24.36
CA GLU A 66 5.59 9.42 23.59
C GLU A 66 6.04 9.59 22.12
N ILE A 67 5.71 10.72 21.49
CA ILE A 67 6.09 11.04 20.11
C ILE A 67 7.52 11.58 20.11
N LYS A 68 8.40 10.92 19.34
CA LYS A 68 9.81 11.29 19.24
C LYS A 68 10.16 11.95 17.92
N ARG A 69 9.43 11.62 16.85
CA ARG A 69 9.70 12.09 15.50
C ARG A 69 8.42 12.31 14.73
N LEU A 70 8.45 13.22 13.76
CA LEU A 70 7.48 13.26 12.66
C LEU A 70 8.12 12.65 11.42
N CYS A 71 7.37 11.83 10.69
CA CYS A 71 7.74 11.32 9.38
C CYS A 71 7.12 12.21 8.30
N VAL A 72 7.94 12.71 7.38
CA VAL A 72 7.50 13.53 6.24
C VAL A 72 7.29 12.62 5.04
N ILE A 73 6.03 12.50 4.61
CA ILE A 73 5.62 11.54 3.59
C ILE A 73 5.02 12.28 2.41
N ASN A 74 5.41 11.90 1.20
CA ASN A 74 4.86 12.41 -0.04
C ASN A 74 4.02 11.33 -0.74
N GLU A 75 2.81 11.71 -1.16
CA GLU A 75 1.98 10.89 -2.03
C GLU A 75 2.39 11.06 -3.50
N ILE A 76 2.63 9.97 -4.20
CA ILE A 76 3.18 10.00 -5.56
C ILE A 76 2.05 9.97 -6.58
N GLU A 77 2.16 10.89 -7.54
CA GLU A 77 1.19 11.03 -8.64
C GLU A 77 1.10 9.78 -9.52
N LYS A 78 -0.07 9.60 -10.13
CA LYS A 78 -0.29 8.59 -11.16
C LYS A 78 -0.04 9.19 -12.54
N ALA A 79 1.23 9.24 -12.95
CA ALA A 79 1.63 9.89 -14.19
C ALA A 79 1.28 9.09 -15.47
N GLN A 80 1.12 7.77 -15.39
CA GLN A 80 0.81 6.95 -16.57
C GLN A 80 -0.70 6.83 -16.78
N ARG A 81 -1.18 7.30 -17.93
CA ARG A 81 -2.54 7.01 -18.39
C ARG A 81 -2.66 5.51 -18.71
N VAL A 82 -3.65 4.86 -18.11
CA VAL A 82 -4.07 3.51 -18.48
C VAL A 82 -5.53 3.57 -18.96
N PRO A 83 -5.83 3.11 -20.18
CA PRO A 83 -7.20 3.08 -20.66
C PRO A 83 -8.03 2.07 -19.87
N LEU A 84 -9.26 2.42 -19.55
CA LEU A 84 -10.22 1.47 -19.00
C LEU A 84 -10.52 0.39 -20.05
N CYS A 85 -10.48 -0.88 -19.66
CA CYS A 85 -10.86 -1.97 -20.54
C CYS A 85 -12.31 -2.37 -20.26
N ASP A 86 -13.23 -1.92 -21.12
CA ASP A 86 -14.67 -2.16 -20.97
C ASP A 86 -15.12 -3.52 -21.56
N THR A 87 -14.23 -4.20 -22.28
CA THR A 87 -14.46 -5.55 -22.80
C THR A 87 -14.15 -6.59 -21.72
N VAL A 88 -15.17 -6.95 -20.94
CA VAL A 88 -15.07 -7.95 -19.88
C VAL A 88 -15.40 -9.35 -20.46
N PRO A 89 -14.51 -10.36 -20.35
CA PRO A 89 -14.82 -11.73 -20.79
C PRO A 89 -16.00 -12.38 -20.05
N THR A 90 -16.41 -11.84 -18.90
CA THR A 90 -17.40 -12.43 -17.98
C THR A 90 -18.71 -11.63 -17.83
N GLY A 91 -18.99 -10.63 -18.68
CA GLY A 91 -20.25 -9.86 -18.67
C GLY A 91 -20.20 -8.47 -17.98
N ARG A 92 -21.34 -7.94 -17.51
CA ARG A 92 -21.44 -6.57 -16.96
C ARG A 92 -20.85 -6.44 -15.55
N GLY A 93 -19.99 -5.43 -15.33
CA GLY A 93 -19.54 -4.95 -14.02
C GLY A 93 -18.02 -5.05 -13.80
N TYR A 94 -17.43 -3.98 -13.25
CA TYR A 94 -15.99 -3.72 -13.05
C TYR A 94 -15.16 -3.76 -14.34
N ALA A 95 -14.35 -2.71 -14.58
CA ALA A 95 -13.46 -2.70 -15.74
C ALA A 95 -12.55 -3.94 -15.73
N ALA A 96 -12.38 -4.57 -16.90
CA ALA A 96 -11.67 -5.85 -17.04
C ALA A 96 -10.22 -5.79 -16.54
N ASN A 97 -9.63 -4.58 -16.51
CA ASN A 97 -8.28 -4.32 -16.04
C ASN A 97 -8.18 -3.80 -14.58
N SER A 98 -9.27 -3.71 -13.83
CA SER A 98 -9.25 -3.32 -12.40
C SER A 98 -8.90 -4.49 -11.48
N ALA A 99 -8.29 -4.21 -10.33
CA ALA A 99 -8.06 -5.19 -9.26
C ALA A 99 -8.06 -4.52 -7.87
N PHE A 100 -8.32 -5.32 -6.83
CA PHE A 100 -8.34 -4.93 -5.41
C PHE A 100 -9.04 -3.58 -5.15
N GLY A 101 -10.33 -3.55 -5.46
CA GLY A 101 -11.14 -2.33 -5.64
C GLY A 101 -11.04 -1.83 -7.08
N PHE A 102 -10.88 -0.52 -7.25
CA PHE A 102 -10.76 0.12 -8.56
C PHE A 102 -9.30 0.47 -8.91
N GLN A 103 -8.33 -0.41 -8.59
CA GLN A 103 -6.93 -0.11 -8.87
C GLN A 103 -6.50 -0.57 -10.27
N PHE A 104 -6.09 0.40 -11.09
CA PHE A 104 -5.45 0.20 -12.39
C PHE A 104 -4.63 1.47 -12.73
N PRO A 105 -3.29 1.44 -12.67
CA PRO A 105 -2.44 0.37 -12.17
C PRO A 105 -2.62 0.10 -10.67
N LEU A 106 -2.58 -1.18 -10.29
CA LEU A 106 -2.52 -1.70 -8.92
C LEU A 106 -1.30 -1.19 -8.13
N VAL A 107 -1.41 -0.68 -6.91
CA VAL A 107 -0.19 -0.36 -6.13
C VAL A 107 -0.13 -1.06 -4.79
N SER A 108 -1.26 -1.59 -4.32
CA SER A 108 -1.38 -2.31 -3.05
C SER A 108 -2.54 -3.32 -3.09
N CYS A 109 -2.62 -4.22 -2.11
CA CYS A 109 -3.78 -5.11 -1.91
C CYS A 109 -4.96 -4.39 -1.23
N GLY A 110 -5.64 -3.51 -1.96
CA GLY A 110 -6.87 -2.84 -1.50
C GLY A 110 -6.66 -1.80 -0.38
N ALA A 111 -5.45 -1.26 -0.25
CA ALA A 111 -5.07 -0.38 0.86
C ALA A 111 -4.92 1.08 0.43
N THR A 112 -3.96 1.39 -0.45
CA THR A 112 -3.76 2.73 -0.99
C THR A 112 -3.85 2.70 -2.50
N TYR A 113 -4.44 3.75 -3.07
CA TYR A 113 -4.46 3.95 -4.51
C TYR A 113 -3.18 4.64 -5.00
N ALA A 114 -2.35 5.23 -4.15
CA ALA A 114 -1.17 5.98 -4.55
C ALA A 114 0.11 5.33 -4.02
N ALA A 115 1.18 5.39 -4.83
CA ALA A 115 2.50 5.09 -4.32
C ALA A 115 2.97 6.21 -3.37
N LYS A 116 3.98 5.92 -2.55
CA LYS A 116 4.38 6.83 -1.47
C LYS A 116 5.89 6.93 -1.36
N LYS A 117 6.36 8.02 -0.77
CA LYS A 117 7.76 8.30 -0.55
C LYS A 117 7.96 8.86 0.86
N ILE A 118 8.98 8.39 1.57
CA ILE A 118 9.41 9.00 2.82
C ILE A 118 10.58 9.93 2.49
N TRP A 119 10.40 11.22 2.74
CA TRP A 119 11.50 12.19 2.67
C TRP A 119 12.44 12.04 3.86
N GLY A 120 11.88 11.68 5.01
CA GLY A 120 12.64 11.34 6.20
C GLY A 120 11.92 11.73 7.47
N TYR A 121 12.70 11.92 8.52
CA TYR A 121 12.22 12.12 9.88
C TYR A 121 12.79 13.41 10.47
N VAL A 122 11.99 14.05 11.31
CA VAL A 122 12.37 15.25 12.06
C VAL A 122 12.07 15.02 13.54
N PRO A 123 12.93 15.49 14.47
CA PRO A 123 12.70 15.32 15.90
C PRO A 123 11.50 16.15 16.38
N VAL A 124 10.84 15.65 17.42
CA VAL A 124 9.87 16.39 18.23
C VAL A 124 10.53 16.71 19.57
N ASP A 125 10.49 17.97 19.97
CA ASP A 125 11.10 18.46 21.20
C ASP A 125 10.31 17.96 22.42
N GLY A 126 10.92 18.03 23.62
CA GLY A 126 10.26 17.55 24.85
C GLY A 126 8.95 18.28 25.18
N ASP A 127 8.78 19.48 24.62
CA ASP A 127 7.54 20.25 24.70
C ASP A 127 6.51 19.90 23.61
N GLY A 128 6.71 18.84 22.82
CA GLY A 128 5.81 18.43 21.75
C GLY A 128 5.93 19.26 20.46
N SER A 129 6.78 20.28 20.42
CA SER A 129 6.93 21.16 19.26
C SER A 129 7.93 20.61 18.23
N ALA A 130 7.81 21.06 16.98
CA ALA A 130 8.77 20.73 15.91
C ALA A 130 8.88 21.86 14.89
N HIS A 131 10.10 22.15 14.43
CA HIS A 131 10.40 23.21 13.46
C HIS A 131 11.38 22.70 12.41
N PHE A 132 10.94 22.59 11.15
CA PHE A 132 11.70 21.86 10.13
C PHE A 132 11.37 22.30 8.71
N LYS A 133 12.27 21.99 7.77
CA LYS A 133 12.07 22.24 6.33
C LYS A 133 11.33 21.08 5.66
N VAL A 134 10.54 21.38 4.62
CA VAL A 134 9.83 20.38 3.81
C VAL A 134 9.91 20.72 2.31
N PRO A 135 9.88 19.70 1.42
CA PRO A 135 9.88 19.96 -0.01
C PRO A 135 8.59 20.65 -0.46
N THR A 136 8.66 21.45 -1.51
CA THR A 136 7.53 22.28 -1.98
C THR A 136 6.88 21.73 -3.24
N GLY A 137 5.67 22.18 -3.55
CA GLY A 137 4.96 21.85 -4.80
C GLY A 137 4.53 20.38 -4.92
N ARG A 138 4.39 19.68 -3.79
CA ARG A 138 4.07 18.25 -3.73
C ARG A 138 3.06 17.96 -2.62
N PRO A 139 2.20 16.93 -2.76
CA PRO A 139 1.27 16.53 -1.71
C PRO A 139 2.04 15.84 -0.58
N ILE A 140 2.14 16.50 0.57
CA ILE A 140 2.86 16.04 1.76
C ILE A 140 1.92 15.83 2.92
N TYR A 141 2.19 14.81 3.71
CA TYR A 141 1.50 14.55 4.97
C TYR A 141 2.47 14.03 6.02
N PHE A 142 2.05 14.10 7.29
CA PHE A 142 2.88 13.74 8.43
C PHE A 142 2.33 12.52 9.17
N ALA A 143 3.25 11.75 9.76
CA ALA A 143 2.92 10.73 10.75
C ALA A 143 3.70 10.97 12.04
N ALA A 144 3.03 10.89 13.19
CA ALA A 144 3.63 10.99 14.51
C ALA A 144 4.20 9.63 14.92
N ILE A 145 5.50 9.57 15.19
CA ILE A 145 6.25 8.33 15.38
C ILE A 145 6.69 8.19 16.85
N ASP A 146 6.40 7.03 17.46
CA ASP A 146 6.81 6.69 18.82
C ASP A 146 8.32 6.36 18.93
N ALA A 147 8.80 6.14 20.16
CA ALA A 147 10.18 5.74 20.42
C ALA A 147 10.57 4.39 19.78
N LYS A 148 9.59 3.52 19.49
CA LYS A 148 9.79 2.20 18.87
C LYS A 148 9.88 2.29 17.34
N GLY A 149 9.55 3.45 16.76
CA GLY A 149 9.53 3.69 15.32
C GLY A 149 8.19 3.43 14.65
N ARG A 150 7.09 3.35 15.42
CA ARG A 150 5.73 3.06 14.93
C ARG A 150 4.92 4.35 14.77
N ALA A 151 4.12 4.45 13.71
CA ALA A 151 3.21 5.57 13.52
C ALA A 151 1.99 5.46 14.45
N VAL A 152 1.95 6.32 15.47
CA VAL A 152 0.85 6.45 16.44
C VAL A 152 -0.40 7.02 15.78
N GLN A 153 -0.20 8.03 14.96
CA GLN A 153 -1.24 8.71 14.18
C GLN A 153 -0.64 9.22 12.89
N ARG A 154 -1.45 9.24 11.83
CA ARG A 154 -1.07 9.84 10.55
C ARG A 154 -2.20 10.69 10.00
N MET A 155 -1.83 11.75 9.28
CA MET A 155 -2.77 12.50 8.47
C MET A 155 -3.40 11.57 7.41
N ARG A 156 -4.72 11.71 7.22
CA ARG A 156 -5.49 11.03 6.15
C ARG A 156 -5.84 11.99 5.00
N THR A 157 -5.07 13.04 4.90
CA THR A 157 -5.11 14.09 3.87
C THR A 157 -3.67 14.49 3.59
N PHE A 158 -3.45 15.27 2.55
CA PHE A 158 -2.19 15.93 2.27
C PHE A 158 -2.36 17.44 2.29
N THR A 159 -1.27 18.15 2.52
CA THR A 159 -1.12 19.59 2.32
C THR A 159 -0.09 19.84 1.22
N HIS A 160 -0.05 21.08 0.75
CA HIS A 160 0.98 21.56 -0.18
C HIS A 160 1.63 22.79 0.43
N PHE A 161 2.90 22.99 0.11
CA PHE A 161 3.64 24.19 0.49
C PHE A 161 4.25 24.83 -0.75
N MET A 162 4.21 26.15 -0.79
CA MET A 162 4.90 26.96 -1.80
C MET A 162 6.37 27.15 -1.41
N PRO A 163 7.28 27.31 -2.38
CA PRO A 163 8.66 27.73 -2.09
C PRO A 163 8.69 28.95 -1.16
N GLY A 164 9.53 28.90 -0.11
CA GLY A 164 9.71 29.99 0.84
C GLY A 164 8.54 30.22 1.80
N GLU A 165 7.49 29.40 1.73
CA GLU A 165 6.36 29.48 2.64
C GLU A 165 6.77 29.12 4.07
N ILE A 166 6.25 29.86 5.04
CA ILE A 166 6.34 29.52 6.46
C ILE A 166 4.91 29.27 6.95
N GLN A 167 4.64 28.03 7.35
CA GLN A 167 3.31 27.63 7.81
C GLN A 167 3.39 27.00 9.21
N SER A 168 2.42 27.33 10.06
CA SER A 168 2.29 26.74 11.40
C SER A 168 1.03 25.88 11.52
N CYS A 169 1.19 24.74 12.19
CA CYS A 169 0.12 23.85 12.62
C CYS A 169 0.02 23.90 14.15
N VAL A 170 -1.20 24.00 14.68
CA VAL A 170 -1.44 23.99 16.13
C VAL A 170 -1.10 22.63 16.76
N GLY A 171 -1.40 21.54 16.06
CA GLY A 171 -1.10 20.18 16.49
C GLY A 171 -1.51 19.12 15.47
N CYS A 172 -1.39 17.84 15.84
CA CYS A 172 -1.67 16.72 14.96
C CYS A 172 -3.15 16.31 15.08
N HIS A 173 -3.96 16.72 14.11
CA HIS A 173 -5.42 16.48 14.08
C HIS A 173 -6.23 17.35 15.08
N ALA A 174 -5.72 18.54 15.41
CA ALA A 174 -6.44 19.55 16.17
C ALA A 174 -7.72 20.01 15.45
N ASP A 175 -8.70 20.52 16.21
CA ASP A 175 -9.93 21.08 15.65
C ASP A 175 -9.59 22.25 14.70
N ARG A 176 -10.13 22.20 13.48
CA ARG A 176 -9.93 23.21 12.42
C ARG A 176 -10.47 24.60 12.80
N ASN A 177 -11.38 24.68 13.76
CA ASN A 177 -11.95 25.92 14.26
C ASN A 177 -11.21 26.41 15.52
N TYR A 178 -10.22 25.66 15.98
CA TYR A 178 -9.41 26.03 17.11
C TYR A 178 -8.22 26.87 16.64
N ALA A 179 -8.19 28.13 17.07
CA ALA A 179 -7.01 28.97 17.03
C ALA A 179 -6.38 28.96 18.42
N THR A 180 -5.07 28.76 18.48
CA THR A 180 -4.32 28.98 19.72
C THR A 180 -4.41 30.46 20.06
N GLY A 181 -4.98 30.78 21.23
CA GLY A 181 -4.82 32.13 21.80
C GLY A 181 -3.33 32.42 21.99
N GLN A 182 -2.89 33.66 21.76
CA GLN A 182 -1.49 34.09 21.94
C GLN A 182 -0.98 34.03 23.39
N VAL A 183 -1.71 33.40 24.31
CA VAL A 183 -1.48 33.43 25.75
C VAL A 183 -0.77 32.15 26.17
N GLY A 184 0.51 32.02 25.80
CA GLY A 184 1.33 30.86 26.15
C GLY A 184 2.82 31.09 25.91
N ALA A 185 3.67 30.27 26.53
CA ALA A 185 5.10 30.25 26.23
C ALA A 185 5.31 29.89 24.75
N ARG A 186 6.28 30.55 24.10
CA ARG A 186 6.65 30.20 22.72
C ARG A 186 7.14 28.74 22.68
N PRO A 187 6.70 27.93 21.70
CA PRO A 187 7.21 26.57 21.54
C PRO A 187 8.74 26.58 21.44
N ALA A 188 9.41 25.64 22.10
CA ALA A 188 10.88 25.55 22.14
C ALA A 188 11.48 25.49 20.73
N ALA A 189 10.83 24.75 19.82
CA ALA A 189 11.29 24.65 18.44
C ALA A 189 11.22 25.99 17.68
N ALA A 190 10.40 26.96 18.12
CA ALA A 190 10.30 28.29 17.51
C ALA A 190 11.46 29.22 17.89
N LEU A 191 12.27 28.83 18.88
CA LEU A 191 13.43 29.60 19.34
C LEU A 191 14.73 29.21 18.63
N ARG A 192 14.67 28.25 17.71
CA ARG A 192 15.81 27.72 16.96
C ARG A 192 15.50 27.68 15.47
N ASP A 193 16.55 27.60 14.66
CA ASP A 193 16.43 27.45 13.21
C ASP A 193 15.70 26.13 12.84
N PRO A 194 14.98 26.11 11.70
CA PRO A 194 14.31 24.91 11.23
C PRO A 194 15.34 23.84 10.88
N VAL A 195 15.13 22.62 11.38
CA VAL A 195 16.04 21.50 11.09
C VAL A 195 15.79 20.92 9.71
N GLU A 196 16.85 20.37 9.13
CA GLU A 196 16.78 19.56 7.92
C GLU A 196 16.14 18.20 8.20
N ILE A 197 15.47 17.64 7.19
CA ILE A 197 14.90 16.29 7.26
C ILE A 197 16.04 15.28 7.22
N THR A 198 16.03 14.31 8.15
CA THR A 198 16.98 13.18 8.11
C THR A 198 16.42 12.05 7.22
N PRO A 199 17.04 11.73 6.07
CA PRO A 199 16.56 10.66 5.19
C PRO A 199 16.51 9.29 5.87
N PRO A 200 15.61 8.38 5.44
CA PRO A 200 15.66 7.01 5.89
C PRO A 200 16.90 6.29 5.32
N GLU A 201 17.33 5.21 5.97
CA GLU A 201 18.52 4.45 5.54
C GLU A 201 18.38 3.84 4.15
N TRP A 202 17.16 3.48 3.72
CA TRP A 202 16.90 3.00 2.35
C TRP A 202 16.81 4.13 1.30
N GLY A 203 17.13 5.38 1.68
CA GLY A 203 17.13 6.54 0.80
C GLY A 203 15.74 7.10 0.48
N THR A 204 15.73 8.17 -0.32
CA THR A 204 14.52 8.90 -0.72
C THR A 204 14.08 8.50 -2.13
N GLU A 205 14.01 7.20 -2.43
CA GLU A 205 13.26 6.70 -3.59
C GLU A 205 11.78 6.50 -3.21
N ASN A 206 10.91 6.26 -4.19
CA ASN A 206 9.56 5.83 -3.89
C ASN A 206 9.56 4.46 -3.22
N PHE A 207 8.71 4.28 -2.22
CA PHE A 207 8.69 3.12 -1.35
C PHE A 207 8.21 1.87 -2.11
N SER A 208 9.10 0.88 -2.27
CA SER A 208 8.80 -0.41 -2.90
C SER A 208 8.96 -1.53 -1.88
N TYR A 209 7.91 -2.34 -1.69
CA TYR A 209 7.97 -3.49 -0.78
C TYR A 209 9.09 -4.45 -1.15
N TRP A 210 9.23 -4.75 -2.44
CA TRP A 210 10.28 -5.61 -2.97
C TRP A 210 11.69 -5.09 -2.67
N LYS A 211 11.95 -3.79 -2.81
CA LYS A 211 13.29 -3.22 -2.57
C LYS A 211 13.58 -2.98 -1.08
N VAL A 212 12.55 -2.62 -0.31
CA VAL A 212 12.74 -2.11 1.06
C VAL A 212 12.48 -3.18 2.12
N VAL A 213 11.42 -3.97 1.96
CA VAL A 213 10.94 -4.92 2.99
C VAL A 213 11.40 -6.34 2.73
N GLN A 214 11.25 -6.83 1.49
CA GLN A 214 11.59 -8.21 1.16
C GLN A 214 13.01 -8.61 1.56
N PRO A 215 14.05 -7.76 1.38
CA PRO A 215 15.42 -8.14 1.79
C PRO A 215 15.58 -8.37 3.29
N VAL A 216 14.76 -7.70 4.12
CA VAL A 216 14.72 -7.94 5.57
C VAL A 216 14.12 -9.32 5.84
N LEU A 217 13.04 -9.67 5.15
CA LEU A 217 12.41 -11.00 5.28
C LEU A 217 13.32 -12.12 4.75
N ASP A 218 14.00 -11.91 3.63
CA ASP A 218 14.93 -12.87 3.04
C ASP A 218 16.06 -13.20 4.02
N LYS A 219 16.63 -12.16 4.65
CA LYS A 219 17.73 -12.30 5.61
C LYS A 219 17.33 -13.01 6.90
N HIS A 220 16.14 -12.70 7.42
CA HIS A 220 15.79 -13.04 8.81
C HIS A 220 14.66 -14.07 8.94
N CYS A 221 13.82 -14.25 7.93
CA CYS A 221 12.57 -15.01 8.03
C CYS A 221 12.52 -16.19 7.06
N VAL A 222 12.92 -15.99 5.80
CA VAL A 222 12.73 -16.97 4.71
C VAL A 222 13.40 -18.32 4.98
N LYS A 223 14.52 -18.33 5.71
CA LYS A 223 15.17 -19.60 6.12
C LYS A 223 14.20 -20.60 6.75
N CYS A 224 13.25 -20.13 7.56
CA CYS A 224 12.23 -20.97 8.20
C CYS A 224 10.82 -20.79 7.60
N HIS A 225 10.63 -19.84 6.68
CA HIS A 225 9.34 -19.45 6.11
C HIS A 225 9.45 -19.37 4.59
N ASN A 226 9.50 -20.54 3.94
CA ASN A 226 9.66 -20.73 2.51
C ASN A 226 8.74 -21.83 1.95
N ALA A 227 8.83 -22.08 0.64
CA ALA A 227 7.97 -23.03 -0.06
C ALA A 227 8.02 -24.47 0.51
N ARG A 228 9.13 -24.87 1.14
CA ARG A 228 9.35 -26.20 1.70
C ARG A 228 9.05 -26.26 3.19
N GLU A 229 9.43 -25.21 3.90
CA GLU A 229 9.26 -25.08 5.35
C GLU A 229 8.50 -23.79 5.65
N HIS A 230 7.23 -23.89 5.99
CA HIS A 230 6.37 -22.75 6.31
C HIS A 230 5.50 -23.08 7.54
N PRO A 231 6.07 -23.04 8.75
CA PRO A 231 5.33 -23.34 9.96
C PRO A 231 4.09 -22.44 10.03
N LYS A 232 2.96 -23.04 10.40
CA LYS A 232 1.63 -22.40 10.43
C LYS A 232 1.14 -21.89 9.07
N GLY A 233 1.66 -22.41 7.95
CA GLY A 233 1.20 -21.99 6.62
C GLY A 233 1.82 -20.67 6.15
N ILE A 234 2.85 -20.14 6.84
CA ILE A 234 3.40 -18.82 6.57
C ILE A 234 4.64 -18.95 5.70
N ASP A 235 4.49 -18.64 4.42
CA ASP A 235 5.59 -18.51 3.47
C ASP A 235 5.91 -17.02 3.25
N LEU A 236 7.16 -16.64 3.45
CA LEU A 236 7.64 -15.26 3.33
C LEU A 236 8.64 -15.10 2.17
N SER A 237 8.67 -16.08 1.25
CA SER A 237 9.53 -16.05 0.08
C SER A 237 9.27 -14.84 -0.79
N GLY A 238 10.34 -14.34 -1.41
CA GLY A 238 10.29 -13.27 -2.37
C GLY A 238 9.87 -13.71 -3.77
N ASP A 239 9.30 -14.89 -3.98
CA ASP A 239 8.85 -15.33 -5.31
C ASP A 239 7.70 -14.44 -5.80
N ARG A 240 7.68 -14.12 -7.10
CA ARG A 240 6.59 -13.37 -7.72
C ARG A 240 5.36 -14.25 -7.86
N THR A 241 4.22 -13.65 -7.57
CA THR A 241 2.89 -14.22 -7.81
C THR A 241 2.20 -13.50 -8.96
N ASP A 242 0.93 -13.80 -9.20
CA ASP A 242 0.16 -13.17 -10.27
C ASP A 242 0.15 -11.63 -10.17
N PHE A 243 0.07 -11.05 -8.96
CA PHE A 243 0.08 -9.60 -8.75
C PHE A 243 1.27 -9.06 -7.94
N PHE A 244 1.84 -9.85 -7.02
CA PHE A 244 2.75 -9.35 -5.99
C PHE A 244 3.92 -10.33 -5.78
N SER A 245 4.35 -10.52 -4.53
CA SER A 245 5.22 -11.60 -4.07
C SER A 245 4.49 -12.50 -3.08
N VAL A 246 5.00 -13.72 -2.86
CA VAL A 246 4.42 -14.69 -1.92
C VAL A 246 4.29 -14.10 -0.53
N SER A 247 5.36 -13.51 0.00
CA SER A 247 5.37 -12.83 1.30
C SER A 247 4.28 -11.76 1.45
N TYR A 248 4.10 -10.91 0.44
CA TYR A 248 3.10 -9.86 0.47
C TYR A 248 1.69 -10.45 0.44
N ASP A 249 1.44 -11.40 -0.46
CA ASP A 249 0.16 -12.12 -0.53
C ASP A 249 -0.16 -12.80 0.81
N VAL A 250 0.79 -13.50 1.43
CA VAL A 250 0.61 -14.16 2.73
C VAL A 250 0.32 -13.14 3.82
N LEU A 251 1.06 -12.03 3.90
CA LEU A 251 0.87 -11.02 4.92
C LEU A 251 -0.43 -10.22 4.74
N THR A 252 -0.88 -9.97 3.51
CA THR A 252 -1.98 -9.03 3.22
C THR A 252 -3.27 -9.67 2.73
N ARG A 253 -3.29 -10.96 2.34
CA ARG A 253 -4.50 -11.64 1.83
C ARG A 253 -4.93 -12.85 2.64
N THR A 254 -4.06 -13.45 3.45
CA THR A 254 -4.46 -14.60 4.28
C THR A 254 -5.67 -14.26 5.14
N GLY A 255 -6.70 -15.11 5.07
CA GLY A 255 -7.96 -14.94 5.82
C GLY A 255 -8.95 -13.94 5.20
N THR A 256 -8.61 -13.31 4.08
CA THR A 256 -9.50 -12.37 3.39
C THR A 256 -10.39 -13.07 2.35
N THR A 257 -11.49 -12.42 1.96
CA THR A 257 -12.34 -12.87 0.84
C THR A 257 -11.58 -12.98 -0.48
N TRP A 258 -10.50 -12.21 -0.68
CA TRP A 258 -9.66 -12.27 -1.89
C TRP A 258 -8.65 -13.43 -1.90
N ALA A 259 -8.43 -14.08 -0.74
CA ALA A 259 -7.75 -15.37 -0.70
C ALA A 259 -8.75 -16.51 -0.94
N ALA A 260 -9.98 -16.39 -0.44
CA ALA A 260 -11.03 -17.39 -0.69
C ALA A 260 -11.55 -17.36 -2.15
N HIS A 261 -11.58 -16.17 -2.76
CA HIS A 261 -12.07 -15.91 -4.11
C HIS A 261 -11.03 -15.08 -4.88
N PRO A 262 -9.89 -15.66 -5.28
CA PRO A 262 -8.83 -14.95 -5.98
C PRO A 262 -9.25 -14.43 -7.37
N GLU A 263 -10.41 -14.81 -7.87
CA GLU A 263 -11.05 -14.26 -9.07
C GLU A 263 -11.90 -13.01 -8.79
N ARG A 264 -12.26 -12.75 -7.52
CA ARG A 264 -13.09 -11.62 -7.10
C ARG A 264 -12.27 -10.65 -6.25
N HIS A 265 -12.01 -9.46 -6.80
CA HIS A 265 -11.24 -8.43 -6.10
C HIS A 265 -12.03 -7.14 -5.78
N GLY A 266 -13.36 -7.20 -5.73
CA GLY A 266 -14.21 -6.00 -5.84
C GLY A 266 -14.70 -5.34 -4.56
N ALA A 267 -14.86 -6.06 -3.43
CA ALA A 267 -15.59 -5.50 -2.28
C ALA A 267 -15.18 -6.09 -0.93
N GLY A 268 -15.40 -5.29 0.11
CA GLY A 268 -15.28 -5.67 1.52
C GLY A 268 -13.98 -5.20 2.17
N GLN A 269 -14.04 -4.98 3.49
CA GLN A 269 -12.86 -4.66 4.28
C GLN A 269 -12.03 -5.94 4.47
N PRO A 270 -10.83 -6.05 3.88
CA PRO A 270 -9.94 -7.16 4.16
C PRO A 270 -9.48 -7.10 5.62
N ALA A 271 -9.46 -8.25 6.27
CA ALA A 271 -8.85 -8.44 7.57
C ALA A 271 -7.90 -9.62 7.48
N THR A 272 -6.65 -9.40 7.92
CA THR A 272 -5.63 -10.45 8.01
C THR A 272 -5.21 -10.59 9.47
N PRO A 273 -4.66 -11.74 9.87
CA PRO A 273 -4.13 -11.89 11.21
C PRO A 273 -2.75 -11.22 11.41
N TYR A 274 -2.15 -10.62 10.39
CA TYR A 274 -0.74 -10.21 10.40
C TYR A 274 -0.54 -8.70 10.41
N VAL A 275 -1.23 -7.96 9.53
CA VAL A 275 -1.09 -6.51 9.40
C VAL A 275 -2.46 -5.82 9.40
N SER A 276 -2.48 -4.61 9.96
CA SER A 276 -3.65 -3.75 10.09
C SER A 276 -3.45 -2.47 9.28
N TRP A 277 -4.39 -2.17 8.38
CA TRP A 277 -4.33 -1.01 7.48
C TRP A 277 -5.72 -0.44 7.22
N ILE A 278 -5.77 0.79 6.71
CA ILE A 278 -7.00 1.43 6.29
C ILE A 278 -7.32 0.96 4.88
N SER A 279 -8.33 0.09 4.74
CA SER A 279 -8.79 -0.36 3.42
C SER A 279 -9.42 0.77 2.62
N THR A 280 -9.12 0.81 1.31
CA THR A 280 -9.79 1.69 0.35
C THR A 280 -10.59 0.90 -0.69
N ALA A 281 -10.82 -0.39 -0.42
CA ALA A 281 -11.75 -1.20 -1.21
C ALA A 281 -13.20 -0.74 -0.96
N ASN A 282 -14.03 -0.79 -2.00
CA ASN A 282 -15.44 -0.41 -1.89
C ASN A 282 -16.14 -1.23 -0.79
N GLY A 283 -16.99 -0.57 -0.01
CA GLY A 283 -17.66 -1.18 1.14
C GLY A 283 -16.82 -1.15 2.43
N SER A 284 -15.65 -0.50 2.43
CA SER A 284 -14.81 -0.31 3.63
C SER A 284 -14.99 1.05 4.29
N GLU A 285 -15.95 1.87 3.85
CA GLU A 285 -16.06 3.29 4.20
C GLU A 285 -16.33 3.52 5.70
N SER A 286 -16.78 2.52 6.46
CA SER A 286 -16.94 2.60 7.91
C SER A 286 -15.61 2.92 8.63
N ASN A 287 -14.46 2.57 8.04
CA ASN A 287 -13.14 2.83 8.61
C ASN A 287 -12.76 4.32 8.67
N ILE A 288 -13.43 5.19 7.90
CA ILE A 288 -13.15 6.63 7.88
C ILE A 288 -13.42 7.29 9.24
N ARG A 289 -14.34 6.70 10.02
CA ARG A 289 -14.70 7.16 11.37
C ARG A 289 -13.73 6.67 12.44
N GLN A 290 -12.91 5.67 12.13
CA GLN A 290 -11.99 5.05 13.07
C GLN A 290 -10.66 5.80 13.09
N ILE A 291 -10.66 7.02 13.64
CA ILE A 291 -9.52 7.96 13.63
C ILE A 291 -8.75 8.01 14.96
N LYS A 292 -9.13 7.20 15.96
CA LYS A 292 -8.42 7.12 17.25
C LYS A 292 -6.94 6.76 17.02
N PRO A 293 -5.97 7.38 17.71
CA PRO A 293 -4.57 6.94 17.68
C PRO A 293 -4.43 5.44 18.01
N TYR A 294 -3.38 4.80 17.48
CA TYR A 294 -3.11 3.35 17.58
C TYR A 294 -4.08 2.42 16.87
N GLN A 295 -5.16 2.93 16.27
CA GLN A 295 -6.21 2.10 15.66
C GLN A 295 -5.72 1.28 14.45
N TRP A 296 -4.74 1.79 13.70
CA TRP A 296 -4.26 1.20 12.46
C TRP A 296 -2.74 1.20 12.40
N GLY A 297 -2.17 0.53 11.41
CA GLY A 297 -0.75 0.58 11.14
C GLY A 297 0.04 -0.39 12.02
N SER A 298 1.33 -0.12 12.17
CA SER A 298 2.25 -0.95 12.93
C SER A 298 1.87 -1.08 14.41
N PRO A 299 1.26 -0.11 15.12
CA PRO A 299 0.80 -0.35 16.48
C PRO A 299 -0.34 -1.37 16.62
N ALA A 300 -1.13 -1.56 15.56
CA ALA A 300 -2.25 -2.51 15.52
C ALA A 300 -1.93 -3.81 14.76
N SER A 301 -0.65 -4.03 14.41
CA SER A 301 -0.24 -5.13 13.55
C SER A 301 0.55 -6.18 14.33
N LYS A 302 0.05 -7.42 14.33
CA LYS A 302 0.73 -8.57 14.95
C LYS A 302 2.16 -8.78 14.44
N LEU A 303 2.40 -8.54 13.14
CA LEU A 303 3.75 -8.63 12.57
C LEU A 303 4.71 -7.66 13.28
N ALA A 304 4.26 -6.43 13.58
CA ALA A 304 5.11 -5.45 14.24
C ALA A 304 5.43 -5.87 15.67
N ASP A 305 4.46 -6.45 16.39
CA ASP A 305 4.69 -7.00 17.74
C ASP A 305 5.69 -8.16 17.73
N GLN A 306 5.58 -9.06 16.75
CA GLN A 306 6.54 -10.17 16.59
C GLN A 306 7.96 -9.67 16.28
N VAL A 307 8.08 -8.63 15.46
CA VAL A 307 9.36 -7.99 15.16
C VAL A 307 9.95 -7.33 16.41
N LEU A 308 9.14 -6.64 17.22
CA LEU A 308 9.61 -6.05 18.49
C LEU A 308 10.05 -7.12 19.50
N ALA A 309 9.34 -8.24 19.56
CA ALA A 309 9.64 -9.33 20.48
C ALA A 309 10.83 -10.21 20.04
N GLY A 310 11.38 -9.98 18.84
CA GLY A 310 12.47 -10.81 18.29
C GLY A 310 12.03 -12.23 17.90
N HIS A 311 10.75 -12.40 17.57
CA HIS A 311 10.12 -13.68 17.19
C HIS A 311 10.52 -14.84 18.13
N PRO A 312 10.02 -14.84 19.37
CA PRO A 312 10.44 -15.82 20.37
C PRO A 312 10.12 -17.27 19.96
N ASP A 313 10.96 -18.21 20.39
CA ASP A 313 10.68 -19.65 20.33
C ASP A 313 9.66 -20.09 21.39
N LYS A 314 9.47 -21.40 21.57
CA LYS A 314 8.49 -21.95 22.51
C LYS A 314 8.87 -21.66 23.96
N GLU A 315 10.15 -21.42 24.21
CA GLU A 315 10.76 -21.13 25.51
C GLU A 315 10.82 -19.62 25.78
N GLY A 316 10.34 -18.78 24.85
CA GLY A 316 10.31 -17.33 24.99
C GLY A 316 11.62 -16.62 24.59
N LYS A 317 12.61 -17.35 24.07
CA LYS A 317 13.91 -16.78 23.68
C LYS A 317 13.81 -16.19 22.27
N ALA A 318 14.28 -14.95 22.11
CA ALA A 318 14.31 -14.28 20.81
C ALA A 318 15.14 -15.09 19.79
N ARG A 319 14.53 -15.38 18.64
CA ARG A 319 15.17 -16.13 17.54
C ARG A 319 15.84 -15.21 16.52
N VAL A 320 15.35 -13.98 16.41
CA VAL A 320 15.78 -13.02 15.39
C VAL A 320 16.05 -11.68 16.03
N ARG A 321 17.13 -11.02 15.61
CA ARG A 321 17.47 -9.66 16.04
C ARG A 321 17.62 -8.76 14.81
N LEU A 322 16.66 -7.84 14.65
CA LEU A 322 16.73 -6.80 13.63
C LEU A 322 17.45 -5.57 14.21
N SER A 323 18.25 -4.91 13.38
CA SER A 323 18.68 -3.53 13.64
C SER A 323 17.47 -2.58 13.63
N ASP A 324 17.65 -1.38 14.19
CA ASP A 324 16.60 -0.35 14.19
C ASP A 324 16.19 0.06 12.76
N ALA A 325 17.15 0.10 11.82
CA ALA A 325 16.89 0.39 10.41
C ALA A 325 16.06 -0.72 9.74
N GLU A 326 16.41 -2.00 9.95
CA GLU A 326 15.66 -3.14 9.42
C GLU A 326 14.24 -3.19 9.98
N ARG A 327 14.07 -2.90 11.28
CA ARG A 327 12.76 -2.81 11.92
C ARG A 327 11.92 -1.68 11.32
N LEU A 328 12.52 -0.51 11.13
CA LEU A 328 11.84 0.66 10.57
C LEU A 328 11.37 0.43 9.13
N ARG A 329 12.09 -0.36 8.32
CA ARG A 329 11.64 -0.76 6.97
C ARG A 329 10.29 -1.48 7.00
N ILE A 330 10.09 -2.41 7.94
CA ILE A 330 8.82 -3.13 8.11
C ILE A 330 7.73 -2.21 8.64
N PHE A 331 8.02 -1.40 9.66
CA PHE A 331 7.01 -0.51 10.25
C PHE A 331 6.57 0.57 9.27
N ALA A 332 7.52 1.20 8.57
CA ALA A 332 7.24 2.17 7.53
C ALA A 332 6.34 1.59 6.44
N TRP A 333 6.56 0.36 5.99
CA TRP A 333 5.67 -0.28 5.02
C TRP A 333 4.22 -0.37 5.52
N ILE A 334 4.02 -0.86 6.74
CA ILE A 334 2.69 -0.96 7.34
C ILE A 334 2.07 0.43 7.50
N ASP A 335 2.85 1.39 8.00
CA ASP A 335 2.43 2.76 8.32
C ASP A 335 2.23 3.66 7.09
N LEU A 336 2.79 3.27 5.94
CA LEU A 336 2.45 3.84 4.62
C LEU A 336 1.16 3.25 4.04
N ASN A 337 0.45 2.41 4.79
CA ASN A 337 -0.75 1.70 4.33
C ASN A 337 -0.42 0.61 3.30
N ILE A 338 0.64 -0.16 3.59
CA ILE A 338 1.07 -1.37 2.88
C ILE A 338 1.21 -1.26 1.34
N PRO A 339 1.81 -0.20 0.77
CA PRO A 339 2.09 -0.17 -0.67
C PRO A 339 3.02 -1.33 -1.06
N TYR A 340 2.79 -1.92 -2.24
CA TYR A 340 3.69 -2.90 -2.84
C TYR A 340 4.58 -2.25 -3.90
N TYR A 341 3.95 -1.56 -4.85
CA TYR A 341 4.63 -0.87 -5.95
C TYR A 341 4.96 0.57 -5.57
N GLY A 342 6.21 0.97 -5.79
CA GLY A 342 6.66 2.35 -5.59
C GLY A 342 6.19 3.33 -6.67
N GLU A 343 5.56 2.87 -7.75
CA GLU A 343 5.03 3.73 -8.80
C GLU A 343 3.76 3.13 -9.42
N ALA A 344 2.90 4.01 -9.94
CA ALA A 344 1.77 3.64 -10.79
C ALA A 344 2.18 3.52 -12.26
N LYS A 345 3.32 2.88 -12.54
CA LYS A 345 3.74 2.49 -13.89
C LYS A 345 3.50 1.01 -14.15
N THR A 346 3.27 0.66 -15.40
CA THR A 346 3.06 -0.71 -15.84
C THR A 346 3.48 -0.95 -17.30
N ASN A 347 4.05 -2.13 -17.53
CA ASN A 347 4.30 -2.70 -18.86
C ASN A 347 3.08 -3.43 -19.43
N TYR A 348 2.03 -3.63 -18.64
CA TYR A 348 0.90 -4.50 -18.98
C TYR A 348 -0.46 -3.82 -18.76
N PRO A 349 -0.73 -2.66 -19.39
CA PRO A 349 -1.90 -1.82 -19.10
C PRO A 349 -3.25 -2.50 -19.38
N LYS A 350 -3.27 -3.54 -20.23
CA LYS A 350 -4.48 -4.27 -20.62
C LYS A 350 -4.78 -5.48 -19.74
N ARG A 351 -3.85 -5.92 -18.88
CA ARG A 351 -4.06 -7.05 -17.96
C ARG A 351 -4.85 -6.60 -16.72
N MET A 352 -5.50 -7.54 -16.03
CA MET A 352 -6.15 -7.27 -14.73
C MET A 352 -5.16 -6.65 -13.73
N GLY A 353 -5.59 -5.60 -13.01
CA GLY A 353 -4.75 -4.75 -12.15
C GLY A 353 -3.59 -4.05 -12.88
N CYS A 354 -3.59 -4.10 -14.21
CA CYS A 354 -2.45 -3.84 -15.08
C CYS A 354 -1.22 -4.70 -14.78
N ARG A 355 -1.36 -5.88 -14.16
CA ARG A 355 -0.23 -6.66 -13.62
C ARG A 355 -0.39 -8.18 -13.59
N ARG A 356 -1.60 -8.72 -13.67
CA ARG A 356 -1.87 -10.14 -13.41
C ARG A 356 -1.12 -11.07 -14.37
N MET A 357 -0.31 -11.98 -13.81
CA MET A 357 0.52 -12.95 -14.54
C MET A 357 0.05 -14.41 -14.40
N LEU A 358 -1.26 -14.63 -14.24
CA LEU A 358 -1.78 -15.99 -14.18
C LEU A 358 -1.97 -16.55 -15.61
N PRO A 359 -1.46 -17.75 -15.92
CA PRO A 359 -1.80 -18.40 -17.18
C PRO A 359 -3.29 -18.74 -17.26
N PRO A 360 -3.95 -18.56 -18.42
CA PRO A 360 -5.37 -18.82 -18.57
C PRO A 360 -5.74 -20.30 -18.37
N ASP A 361 -4.91 -21.22 -18.87
CA ASP A 361 -5.23 -22.65 -18.93
C ASP A 361 -4.81 -23.42 -17.66
N LEU A 362 -4.20 -22.73 -16.68
CA LEU A 362 -3.62 -23.37 -15.49
C LEU A 362 -4.65 -24.18 -14.71
N ALA A 363 -5.83 -23.61 -14.46
CA ALA A 363 -6.85 -24.27 -13.67
C ALA A 363 -7.37 -25.55 -14.34
N GLU A 364 -7.50 -25.53 -15.67
CA GLU A 364 -7.94 -26.67 -16.46
C GLU A 364 -6.91 -27.79 -16.48
N VAL A 365 -5.64 -27.46 -16.80
CA VAL A 365 -4.55 -28.44 -16.85
C VAL A 365 -4.29 -29.05 -15.47
N VAL A 366 -4.33 -28.24 -14.40
CA VAL A 366 -4.17 -28.76 -13.03
C VAL A 366 -5.30 -29.71 -12.66
N ARG A 367 -6.56 -29.39 -13.00
CA ARG A 367 -7.71 -30.26 -12.73
C ARG A 367 -7.58 -31.59 -13.47
N ASP A 368 -7.29 -31.54 -14.76
CA ASP A 368 -7.12 -32.70 -15.63
C ASP A 368 -6.01 -33.65 -15.12
N VAL A 369 -4.84 -33.10 -14.76
CA VAL A 369 -3.75 -33.88 -14.15
C VAL A 369 -4.14 -34.42 -12.78
N ALA A 370 -4.81 -33.63 -11.94
CA ALA A 370 -5.21 -34.06 -10.61
C ALA A 370 -6.27 -35.18 -10.64
N GLU A 371 -7.17 -35.17 -11.61
CA GLU A 371 -8.12 -36.27 -11.83
C GLU A 371 -7.40 -37.58 -12.21
N ARG A 372 -6.36 -37.51 -13.05
CA ARG A 372 -5.56 -38.70 -13.39
C ARG A 372 -4.66 -39.20 -12.27
N ARG A 373 -3.99 -38.29 -11.56
CA ARG A 373 -2.83 -38.61 -10.73
C ARG A 373 -3.08 -38.53 -9.24
N CYS A 374 -4.08 -37.76 -8.82
CA CYS A 374 -4.32 -37.42 -7.43
C CYS A 374 -5.69 -37.93 -6.92
N ALA A 375 -6.59 -38.36 -7.81
CA ALA A 375 -7.96 -38.74 -7.48
C ALA A 375 -8.08 -39.89 -6.47
N SER A 376 -7.06 -40.77 -6.38
CA SER A 376 -7.04 -41.86 -5.38
C SER A 376 -7.02 -41.36 -3.94
N CYS A 377 -6.54 -40.13 -3.71
CA CYS A 377 -6.44 -39.51 -2.37
C CYS A 377 -7.31 -38.25 -2.26
N HIS A 378 -7.59 -37.57 -3.38
CA HIS A 378 -8.35 -36.33 -3.45
C HIS A 378 -9.58 -36.53 -4.32
N ALA A 379 -10.74 -36.75 -3.69
CA ALA A 379 -12.00 -37.03 -4.40
C ALA A 379 -12.26 -36.02 -5.54
N GLY A 380 -12.47 -36.54 -6.75
CA GLY A 380 -12.72 -35.75 -7.95
C GLY A 380 -11.55 -34.83 -8.35
N GLY A 381 -10.31 -35.19 -8.02
CA GLY A 381 -9.12 -34.40 -8.37
C GLY A 381 -8.99 -33.08 -7.59
N LYS A 382 -9.77 -32.88 -6.52
CA LYS A 382 -9.76 -31.66 -5.71
C LYS A 382 -8.54 -31.61 -4.78
N VAL A 383 -7.39 -31.28 -5.36
CA VAL A 383 -6.12 -31.14 -4.63
C VAL A 383 -6.06 -29.80 -3.87
N PRO A 384 -5.49 -29.77 -2.64
CA PRO A 384 -5.22 -28.51 -1.95
C PRO A 384 -4.31 -27.61 -2.78
N GLN A 385 -4.69 -26.33 -2.89
CA GLN A 385 -3.89 -25.30 -3.55
C GLN A 385 -3.64 -24.14 -2.58
N THR A 386 -2.49 -23.49 -2.73
CA THR A 386 -2.29 -22.17 -2.13
C THR A 386 -3.18 -21.16 -2.84
N PHE A 387 -3.66 -20.14 -2.12
CA PHE A 387 -4.48 -19.07 -2.71
C PHE A 387 -3.71 -18.15 -3.66
N TYR A 388 -2.37 -18.25 -3.63
CA TYR A 388 -1.45 -17.58 -4.52
C TYR A 388 -0.76 -18.60 -5.42
N THR A 389 -0.35 -18.16 -6.61
CA THR A 389 0.37 -18.96 -7.60
C THR A 389 1.69 -18.28 -7.92
N ARG A 390 2.80 -18.99 -7.75
CA ARG A 390 4.14 -18.53 -8.15
C ARG A 390 4.26 -18.52 -9.67
N VAL A 391 4.74 -17.39 -10.19
CA VAL A 391 5.07 -17.21 -11.62
C VAL A 391 6.58 -17.14 -11.84
N THR A 392 7.35 -17.04 -10.76
CA THR A 392 8.80 -17.31 -10.72
C THR A 392 9.02 -18.52 -9.82
N ASN A 393 10.01 -19.38 -10.12
CA ASN A 393 10.23 -20.64 -9.39
C ASN A 393 8.95 -21.50 -9.39
N VAL A 394 8.43 -21.76 -10.59
CA VAL A 394 7.12 -22.40 -10.79
C VAL A 394 7.05 -23.79 -10.17
N GLU A 395 8.19 -24.49 -10.07
CA GLU A 395 8.28 -25.81 -9.44
C GLU A 395 7.94 -25.80 -7.94
N ASP A 396 8.02 -24.64 -7.28
CA ASP A 396 7.70 -24.47 -5.88
C ASP A 396 6.21 -24.17 -5.63
N ASN A 397 5.37 -24.18 -6.68
CA ASN A 397 3.91 -24.24 -6.49
C ASN A 397 3.52 -25.59 -5.86
N ALA A 398 2.58 -25.58 -4.91
CA ALA A 398 2.19 -26.77 -4.14
C ALA A 398 1.81 -27.97 -5.04
N VAL A 399 1.11 -27.71 -6.15
CA VAL A 399 0.71 -28.73 -7.13
C VAL A 399 1.86 -29.44 -7.83
N LEU A 400 3.04 -28.83 -7.90
CA LEU A 400 4.25 -29.43 -8.46
C LEU A 400 5.16 -29.95 -7.35
N LEU A 401 5.31 -29.20 -6.26
CA LEU A 401 6.26 -29.47 -5.18
C LEU A 401 5.82 -30.64 -4.29
N ALA A 402 4.55 -30.66 -3.86
CA ALA A 402 4.00 -31.66 -2.94
C ALA A 402 3.99 -33.10 -3.51
N PRO A 403 3.53 -33.34 -4.75
CA PRO A 403 3.48 -34.69 -5.33
C PRO A 403 4.82 -35.22 -5.86
N LEU A 404 5.83 -34.37 -6.02
CA LEU A 404 7.13 -34.76 -6.57
C LEU A 404 8.00 -35.48 -5.53
N ALA A 405 8.71 -36.52 -5.97
CA ALA A 405 9.62 -37.30 -5.14
C ALA A 405 10.71 -36.43 -4.48
N LYS A 406 11.10 -36.75 -3.24
CA LYS A 406 12.22 -36.06 -2.56
C LYS A 406 13.52 -36.13 -3.36
N ALA A 407 13.80 -37.30 -3.95
CA ALA A 407 14.98 -37.53 -4.79
C ALA A 407 15.01 -36.64 -6.06
N ALA A 408 13.86 -36.15 -6.52
CA ALA A 408 13.75 -35.23 -7.65
C ALA A 408 13.62 -33.75 -7.22
N GLY A 409 13.81 -33.47 -5.92
CA GLY A 409 13.70 -32.13 -5.36
C GLY A 409 12.28 -31.70 -4.96
N GLY A 410 11.31 -32.62 -4.91
CA GLY A 410 9.99 -32.39 -4.34
C GLY A 410 9.96 -32.50 -2.82
N THR A 411 8.77 -32.40 -2.21
CA THR A 411 8.58 -32.65 -0.76
C THR A 411 7.97 -34.02 -0.48
N GLU A 412 7.37 -34.67 -1.49
CA GLU A 412 6.66 -35.95 -1.35
C GLU A 412 5.61 -35.92 -0.23
N ALA A 413 4.94 -34.78 -0.08
CA ALA A 413 3.96 -34.54 0.99
C ALA A 413 2.70 -35.42 0.85
N CYS A 414 2.49 -36.05 -0.31
CA CYS A 414 1.41 -37.01 -0.53
C CYS A 414 1.65 -38.39 0.15
N GLY A 415 2.77 -38.57 0.86
CA GLY A 415 3.16 -39.85 1.49
C GLY A 415 3.75 -40.88 0.52
N ARG A 416 3.66 -40.60 -0.80
CA ARG A 416 4.33 -41.31 -1.88
C ARG A 416 4.61 -40.34 -3.03
N ALA A 417 5.63 -40.63 -3.83
CA ALA A 417 5.90 -39.89 -5.05
C ALA A 417 4.82 -40.15 -6.10
N VAL A 418 4.01 -39.13 -6.40
CA VAL A 418 3.06 -39.16 -7.53
C VAL A 418 3.81 -38.88 -8.83
N PHE A 419 4.77 -37.94 -8.79
CA PHE A 419 5.75 -37.73 -9.85
C PHE A 419 7.11 -38.22 -9.38
N LYS A 420 7.68 -39.23 -10.05
CA LYS A 420 9.00 -39.77 -9.68
C LYS A 420 10.14 -38.82 -10.06
N THR A 421 10.01 -38.13 -11.19
CA THR A 421 11.00 -37.17 -11.70
C THR A 421 10.29 -35.97 -12.31
N LYS A 422 11.04 -34.90 -12.58
CA LYS A 422 10.57 -33.73 -13.33
C LYS A 422 10.33 -34.02 -14.82
N ASP A 423 10.67 -35.23 -15.27
CA ASP A 423 10.45 -35.67 -16.65
C ASP A 423 9.09 -36.30 -16.90
N ASP A 424 8.31 -36.53 -15.85
CA ASP A 424 6.95 -37.04 -15.94
C ASP A 424 6.10 -36.16 -16.89
N PRO A 425 5.38 -36.77 -17.86
CA PRO A 425 4.58 -36.02 -18.84
C PRO A 425 3.56 -35.07 -18.20
N ASP A 426 2.90 -35.49 -17.11
CA ASP A 426 1.89 -34.67 -16.43
C ASP A 426 2.53 -33.54 -15.62
N TYR A 427 3.71 -33.79 -15.01
CA TYR A 427 4.50 -32.73 -14.36
C TYR A 427 4.94 -31.67 -15.37
N LYS A 428 5.45 -32.10 -16.52
CA LYS A 428 5.83 -31.22 -17.64
C LYS A 428 4.62 -30.47 -18.19
N ALA A 429 3.45 -31.10 -18.28
CA ALA A 429 2.23 -30.47 -18.75
C ALA A 429 1.85 -29.26 -17.89
N ILE A 430 1.80 -29.41 -16.55
CA ILE A 430 1.53 -28.30 -15.64
C ILE A 430 2.60 -27.20 -15.76
N ARG A 431 3.89 -27.58 -15.76
CA ARG A 431 4.98 -26.60 -15.84
C ARG A 431 4.94 -25.79 -17.13
N LYS A 432 4.67 -26.45 -18.26
CA LYS A 432 4.63 -25.84 -19.61
C LYS A 432 3.57 -24.74 -19.73
N VAL A 433 2.50 -24.80 -18.95
CA VAL A 433 1.48 -23.73 -18.92
C VAL A 433 2.05 -22.36 -18.52
N PHE A 434 3.17 -22.34 -17.78
CA PHE A 434 3.84 -21.10 -17.39
C PHE A 434 4.82 -20.57 -18.44
N ASP A 435 5.17 -21.32 -19.49
CA ASP A 435 6.16 -20.92 -20.49
C ASP A 435 5.83 -19.57 -21.16
N PRO A 436 4.57 -19.30 -21.58
CA PRO A 436 4.21 -18.01 -22.17
C PRO A 436 4.38 -16.84 -21.20
N ILE A 437 4.02 -17.02 -19.93
CA ILE A 437 4.19 -16.01 -18.89
C ILE A 437 5.67 -15.79 -18.59
N THR A 438 6.46 -16.86 -18.53
CA THR A 438 7.91 -16.80 -18.29
C THR A 438 8.62 -16.06 -19.42
N ALA A 439 8.30 -16.38 -20.68
CA ALA A 439 8.83 -15.67 -21.84
C ALA A 439 8.44 -14.19 -21.83
N MET A 440 7.19 -13.88 -21.49
CA MET A 440 6.68 -12.51 -21.38
C MET A 440 7.40 -11.71 -20.29
N LEU A 441 7.63 -12.29 -19.12
CA LEU A 441 8.35 -11.65 -18.01
C LEU A 441 9.85 -11.51 -18.27
N LYS A 442 10.45 -12.43 -19.04
CA LYS A 442 11.85 -12.29 -19.49
C LYS A 442 12.01 -11.14 -20.48
N ALA A 443 11.08 -11.02 -21.44
CA ALA A 443 11.13 -9.98 -22.47
C ALA A 443 10.76 -8.60 -21.93
N THR A 444 9.86 -8.53 -20.94
CA THR A 444 9.34 -7.25 -20.43
C THR A 444 9.06 -7.36 -18.93
N PRO A 445 10.09 -7.36 -18.07
CA PRO A 445 9.91 -7.67 -16.65
C PRO A 445 8.90 -6.77 -15.94
N ARG A 446 8.25 -7.29 -14.90
CA ARG A 446 7.44 -6.46 -14.00
C ARG A 446 8.33 -5.45 -13.25
N MET A 447 7.71 -4.37 -12.77
CA MET A 447 8.36 -3.31 -11.98
C MET A 447 9.11 -3.82 -10.74
N ASP A 448 8.67 -4.95 -10.19
CA ASP A 448 9.28 -5.58 -9.03
C ASP A 448 10.24 -6.72 -9.40
N MET A 449 10.66 -6.83 -10.66
CA MET A 449 11.66 -7.80 -11.11
C MET A 449 12.94 -7.06 -11.56
N PRO A 450 14.13 -7.71 -11.47
CA PRO A 450 15.33 -7.19 -12.09
C PRO A 450 15.10 -6.86 -13.58
N GLY A 451 15.58 -5.72 -14.04
CA GLY A 451 15.36 -5.24 -15.41
C GLY A 451 13.94 -4.71 -15.69
N GLY A 452 13.06 -4.66 -14.69
CA GLY A 452 11.80 -3.92 -14.78
C GLY A 452 12.03 -2.42 -15.00
N PRO A 453 11.03 -1.67 -15.48
CA PRO A 453 11.18 -0.24 -15.73
C PRO A 453 11.69 0.44 -14.47
N ALA A 454 12.83 1.13 -14.59
CA ALA A 454 13.41 1.84 -13.47
C ALA A 454 12.39 2.85 -12.93
N ALA A 455 12.36 2.97 -11.59
CA ALA A 455 11.85 4.18 -10.98
C ALA A 455 12.60 5.36 -11.61
N TRP A 456 11.89 6.43 -11.94
CA TRP A 456 12.42 7.55 -12.73
C TRP A 456 13.91 7.87 -12.47
N ASN A 457 14.75 7.62 -13.48
CA ASN A 457 16.06 8.26 -13.65
C ASN A 457 16.05 8.93 -15.03
N LYS A 458 15.40 10.08 -15.13
CA LYS A 458 15.74 11.19 -16.03
C LYS A 458 15.17 12.48 -15.45
#